data_AF-Q4JBR6-F1
#
_entry.id   AF-Q4JBR6-F1
#
_cell.length_a   1.000
_cell.length_b   1.000
_cell.length_c   1.000
_cell.angle_alpha   90.00
_cell.angle_beta   90.00
_cell.angle_gamma   90.00
#
_symmetry.space_group_name_H-M   'P 1'
#
loop_
_entity.id
_entity.type
_entity.pdbx_description
1 polymer ?
#
loop_
_entity_poly.entity_id
_entity_poly.type
_entity_poly.pdbx_seq_one_letter_code
_entity_poly.pdbx_strand_id
1 'polypeptide(L)'
;MSIENEAKRLAATYARWLRNPQDALFGKEKEGVVIKIYQRLKQAKTKSEILEILQLNQYDMEKTTMNDMSRMITELISKLNSYDEDTAVKFTIEVFRYLQIALYTKLDSMKRGLWY
;
A
#
# COMPACT_ATOMS: atom_id res chain seq x y z
N MET A 1 18.05 -4.85 10.88
CA MET A 1 16.69 -4.28 10.70
C MET A 1 15.82 -5.40 10.16
N SER A 2 14.69 -5.76 10.79
CA SER A 2 13.85 -6.86 10.31
C SER A 2 13.04 -6.45 9.07
N ILE A 3 12.63 -7.44 8.26
CA ILE A 3 11.70 -7.28 7.13
C ILE A 3 10.42 -6.54 7.56
N GLU A 4 9.91 -6.87 8.75
CA GLU A 4 8.75 -6.21 9.35
C GLU A 4 8.99 -4.72 9.64
N ASN A 5 10.15 -4.36 10.20
CA ASN A 5 10.49 -2.96 10.47
C ASN A 5 10.65 -2.17 9.18
N GLU A 6 11.22 -2.78 8.14
CA GLU A 6 11.32 -2.16 6.83
C GLU A 6 9.94 -1.96 6.20
N ALA A 7 9.05 -2.96 6.31
CA ALA A 7 7.67 -2.87 5.82
C ALA A 7 6.90 -1.75 6.52
N LYS A 8 6.99 -1.65 7.85
CA LYS A 8 6.42 -0.55 8.66
C LYS A 8 6.95 0.80 8.20
N ARG A 9 8.27 0.92 8.00
CA ARG A 9 8.92 2.18 7.59
C ARG A 9 8.42 2.63 6.22
N LEU A 10 8.36 1.71 5.26
CA LEU A 10 7.87 2.00 3.91
C LEU A 10 6.41 2.45 3.95
N ALA A 11 5.55 1.65 4.60
CA ALA A 11 4.13 1.95 4.78
C ALA A 11 3.89 3.32 5.42
N ALA A 12 4.56 3.62 6.55
CA ALA A 12 4.40 4.88 7.27
C ALA A 12 4.91 6.10 6.46
N THR A 13 5.94 5.91 5.65
CA THR A 13 6.45 6.98 4.77
C THR A 13 5.40 7.35 3.72
N TYR A 14 4.84 6.36 3.04
CA TYR A 14 3.87 6.61 1.98
C TYR A 14 2.48 6.99 2.49
N ALA A 15 2.05 6.48 3.65
CA ALA A 15 0.83 6.94 4.30
C ALA A 15 0.88 8.44 4.62
N ARG A 16 2.04 8.96 5.03
CA ARG A 16 2.24 10.40 5.25
C ARG A 16 2.05 11.20 3.97
N TRP A 17 2.64 10.76 2.87
CA TRP A 17 2.59 11.47 1.59
C TRP A 17 1.27 11.34 0.84
N LEU A 18 0.53 10.25 1.04
CA LEU A 18 -0.72 9.98 0.34
C LEU A 18 -1.78 11.02 0.72
N ARG A 19 -2.18 11.84 -0.25
CA ARG A 19 -3.01 13.03 0.01
C ARG A 19 -4.48 12.71 0.27
N ASN A 20 -5.02 11.68 -0.36
CA ASN A 20 -6.42 11.27 -0.20
C ASN A 20 -6.52 9.87 0.45
N PRO A 21 -6.28 9.76 1.77
CA PRO A 21 -6.36 8.47 2.47
C PRO A 21 -7.78 7.89 2.49
N GLN A 22 -8.81 8.73 2.31
CA GLN A 22 -10.20 8.29 2.22
C GLN A 22 -10.44 7.51 0.93
N ASP A 23 -10.02 8.05 -0.23
CA ASP A 23 -10.12 7.35 -1.52
C ASP A 23 -9.28 6.07 -1.53
N ALA A 24 -8.05 6.12 -1.01
CA ALA A 24 -7.17 4.95 -0.97
C ALA A 24 -7.74 3.77 -0.15
N LEU A 25 -8.42 4.04 0.97
CA LEU A 25 -8.98 3.00 1.85
C LEU A 25 -10.40 2.58 1.47
N PHE A 26 -11.25 3.52 1.06
CA PHE A 26 -12.68 3.28 0.90
C PHE A 26 -13.18 3.47 -0.52
N GLY A 27 -12.46 4.19 -1.38
CA GLY A 27 -12.89 4.48 -2.75
C GLY A 27 -14.34 4.99 -2.83
N LYS A 28 -14.98 4.77 -3.98
CA LYS A 28 -16.41 5.08 -4.19
C LYS A 28 -17.35 3.97 -3.69
N GLU A 29 -16.90 2.72 -3.72
CA GLU A 29 -17.71 1.52 -3.45
C GLU A 29 -17.52 0.95 -2.04
N LYS A 30 -17.07 1.78 -1.08
CA LYS A 30 -16.69 1.37 0.28
C LYS A 30 -15.44 0.50 0.39
N GLU A 31 -14.82 0.15 -0.73
CA GLU A 31 -13.53 -0.53 -0.80
C GLU A 31 -12.56 0.20 -1.74
N GLY A 32 -11.49 0.76 -1.16
CA GLY A 32 -10.46 1.48 -1.89
C GLY A 32 -9.35 0.57 -2.41
N VAL A 33 -8.51 1.13 -3.29
CA VAL A 33 -7.42 0.40 -3.97
C VAL A 33 -6.50 -0.34 -3.00
N VAL A 34 -6.20 0.24 -1.82
CA VAL A 34 -5.30 -0.39 -0.85
C VAL A 34 -5.87 -1.69 -0.30
N ILE A 35 -7.19 -1.71 -0.04
CA ILE A 35 -7.88 -2.91 0.47
C ILE A 35 -7.97 -3.96 -0.63
N LYS A 36 -8.36 -3.56 -1.85
CA LYS A 36 -8.46 -4.45 -3.02
C LYS A 36 -7.12 -5.13 -3.32
N ILE A 37 -6.02 -4.36 -3.33
CA ILE A 37 -4.67 -4.91 -3.50
C ILE A 37 -4.34 -5.87 -2.36
N TYR A 38 -4.55 -5.48 -1.10
CA TYR A 38 -4.23 -6.33 0.04
C TYR A 38 -4.95 -7.68 0.00
N GLN A 39 -6.22 -7.71 -0.38
CA GLN A 39 -6.97 -8.95 -0.50
C GLN A 39 -6.41 -9.88 -1.56
N ARG A 40 -6.05 -9.35 -2.74
CA ARG A 40 -5.42 -10.13 -3.81
C ARG A 40 -4.02 -10.61 -3.42
N LEU A 41 -3.23 -9.77 -2.75
CA LEU A 41 -1.87 -10.13 -2.30
C LEU A 41 -1.89 -11.32 -1.33
N LYS A 42 -2.90 -11.45 -0.47
CA LYS A 42 -3.04 -12.62 0.42
C LYS A 42 -3.20 -13.95 -0.33
N GLN A 43 -3.60 -13.91 -1.60
CA GLN A 43 -3.77 -15.09 -2.45
C GLN A 43 -2.56 -15.33 -3.37
N ALA A 44 -1.68 -14.34 -3.51
CA ALA A 44 -0.48 -14.45 -4.33
C ALA A 44 0.53 -15.40 -3.69
N LYS A 45 1.10 -16.26 -4.52
CA LYS A 45 2.16 -17.21 -4.15
C LYS A 45 3.48 -16.87 -4.82
N THR A 46 3.44 -16.09 -5.89
CA THR A 46 4.60 -15.81 -6.73
C THR A 46 4.85 -14.32 -6.88
N LYS A 47 6.11 -13.97 -7.19
CA LYS A 47 6.51 -12.59 -7.49
C LYS A 47 5.79 -12.03 -8.72
N SER A 48 5.53 -12.87 -9.72
CA SER A 48 4.82 -12.47 -10.94
C SER A 48 3.38 -12.03 -10.63
N GLU A 49 2.66 -12.80 -9.80
CA GLU A 49 1.30 -12.43 -9.37
C GLU A 49 1.29 -11.12 -8.59
N ILE A 50 2.29 -10.89 -7.72
CA ILE A 50 2.43 -9.60 -7.02
C ILE A 50 2.58 -8.46 -8.03
N LEU A 51 3.47 -8.59 -9.01
CA LEU A 51 3.69 -7.53 -10.01
C LEU A 51 2.43 -7.23 -10.82
N GLU A 52 1.64 -8.25 -11.17
CA GLU A 52 0.34 -8.09 -11.82
C GLU A 52 -0.65 -7.36 -10.91
N ILE A 53 -0.77 -7.78 -9.64
CA ILE A 53 -1.67 -7.16 -8.66
C ILE A 53 -1.32 -5.68 -8.42
N LEU A 54 -0.04 -5.32 -8.47
CA LEU A 54 0.45 -3.95 -8.26
C LEU A 54 0.25 -3.03 -9.48
N GLN A 55 -0.25 -3.52 -10.62
CA GLN A 55 -0.57 -2.64 -11.75
C GLN A 55 -1.79 -1.77 -11.40
N LEU A 56 -1.60 -0.46 -11.24
CA LEU A 56 -2.67 0.41 -10.73
C LEU A 56 -3.80 0.71 -11.72
N ASN A 57 -3.56 0.55 -13.02
CA ASN A 57 -4.53 0.81 -14.08
C ASN A 57 -5.79 -0.08 -14.02
N GLN A 58 -5.74 -1.20 -13.29
CA GLN A 58 -6.87 -2.10 -13.11
C GLN A 58 -7.82 -1.70 -11.96
N TYR A 59 -7.55 -0.61 -11.25
CA TYR A 59 -8.36 -0.15 -10.11
C TYR A 59 -8.90 1.27 -10.34
N ASP A 60 -10.17 1.50 -9.99
CA ASP A 60 -10.74 2.85 -9.94
C ASP A 60 -10.24 3.60 -8.68
N MET A 61 -9.69 4.79 -8.88
CA MET A 61 -9.24 5.70 -7.83
C MET A 61 -9.06 7.11 -8.40
N GLU A 62 -8.96 8.13 -7.55
CA GLU A 62 -8.66 9.48 -8.00
C GLU A 62 -7.24 9.59 -8.56
N LYS A 63 -7.04 10.51 -9.53
CA LYS A 63 -5.72 10.75 -10.14
C LYS A 63 -4.64 11.11 -9.11
N THR A 64 -5.01 11.84 -8.07
CA THR A 64 -4.12 12.19 -6.93
C THR A 64 -3.66 10.94 -6.18
N THR A 65 -4.60 10.07 -5.81
CA THR A 65 -4.33 8.76 -5.19
C THR A 65 -3.46 7.89 -6.08
N MET A 66 -3.78 7.80 -7.38
CA MET A 66 -3.01 7.02 -8.34
C MET A 66 -1.55 7.46 -8.40
N ASN A 67 -1.31 8.77 -8.46
CA ASN A 67 0.05 9.32 -8.49
C ASN A 67 0.83 8.99 -7.19
N ASP A 68 0.19 9.12 -6.03
CA ASP A 68 0.83 8.85 -4.75
C ASP A 68 1.11 7.36 -4.55
N MET A 69 0.16 6.49 -4.94
CA MET A 69 0.32 5.04 -4.94
C MET A 69 1.39 4.57 -5.93
N SER A 70 1.50 5.20 -7.11
CA SER A 70 2.51 4.85 -8.12
C SER A 70 3.93 5.02 -7.59
N ARG A 71 4.18 6.09 -6.81
CA ARG A 71 5.48 6.33 -6.16
C ARG A 71 5.82 5.20 -5.18
N MET A 72 4.86 4.85 -4.32
CA MET A 72 5.03 3.74 -3.37
C MET A 72 5.33 2.42 -4.08
N ILE A 73 4.56 2.10 -5.11
CA ILE A 73 4.68 0.83 -5.83
C ILE A 73 6.02 0.76 -6.57
N THR A 74 6.50 1.88 -7.13
CA THR A 74 7.81 1.93 -7.78
C THR A 74 8.93 1.60 -6.79
N GLU A 75 8.91 2.20 -5.58
CA GLU A 75 9.90 1.89 -4.55
C GLU A 75 9.76 0.44 -4.04
N LEU A 76 8.53 -0.04 -3.87
CA LEU A 76 8.26 -1.42 -3.47
C LEU A 76 8.85 -2.40 -4.48
N ILE A 77 8.52 -2.27 -5.77
CA ILE A 77 9.02 -3.14 -6.84
C ILE A 77 10.55 -3.14 -6.88
N SER A 78 11.17 -1.96 -6.75
CA SER A 78 12.64 -1.83 -6.69
C SER A 78 13.23 -2.68 -5.56
N LYS A 79 12.61 -2.68 -4.37
CA LYS A 79 13.02 -3.52 -3.24
C LYS A 79 12.78 -5.00 -3.51
N LEU A 80 11.63 -5.36 -4.08
CA LEU A 80 11.28 -6.75 -4.37
C LEU A 80 12.34 -7.39 -5.27
N ASN A 81 12.97 -6.67 -6.20
CA ASN A 81 14.02 -7.22 -7.06
C ASN A 81 15.20 -7.84 -6.30
N SER A 82 15.48 -7.37 -5.08
CA SER A 82 16.55 -7.90 -4.21
C SER A 82 16.12 -9.08 -3.34
N TYR A 83 14.83 -9.41 -3.30
CA TYR A 83 14.29 -10.48 -2.47
C TYR A 83 14.00 -11.75 -3.29
N ASP A 84 14.21 -12.90 -2.62
CA ASP A 84 13.67 -14.18 -3.07
C ASP A 84 12.13 -14.16 -3.06
N GLU A 85 11.53 -15.19 -3.64
CA GLU A 85 10.09 -15.23 -3.89
C GLU A 85 9.26 -15.23 -2.60
N ASP A 86 9.62 -16.06 -1.62
CA ASP A 86 8.90 -16.17 -0.33
C ASP A 86 9.05 -14.87 0.47
N THR A 87 10.25 -14.30 0.52
CA THR A 87 10.49 -13.00 1.16
C THR A 87 9.73 -11.88 0.48
N ALA A 88 9.68 -11.84 -0.86
CA ALA A 88 8.95 -10.83 -1.62
C ALA A 88 7.44 -10.90 -1.33
N VAL A 89 6.85 -12.10 -1.30
CA VAL A 89 5.43 -12.30 -0.95
C VAL A 89 5.15 -11.79 0.46
N LYS A 90 5.90 -12.28 1.46
CA LYS A 90 5.72 -11.88 2.86
C LYS A 90 5.88 -10.39 3.05
N PHE A 91 6.94 -9.81 2.50
CA PHE A 91 7.21 -8.38 2.62
C PHE A 91 6.10 -7.53 2.03
N THR A 92 5.62 -7.86 0.82
CA THR A 92 4.55 -7.09 0.15
C THR A 92 3.25 -7.14 0.96
N ILE A 93 2.89 -8.31 1.50
CA ILE A 93 1.71 -8.45 2.37
C ILE A 93 1.84 -7.59 3.63
N GLU A 94 3.01 -7.61 4.29
CA GLU A 94 3.24 -6.79 5.49
C GLU A 94 3.21 -5.29 5.17
N VAL A 95 3.81 -4.86 4.06
CA VAL A 95 3.77 -3.46 3.62
C VAL A 95 2.32 -2.98 3.48
N PHE A 96 1.46 -3.74 2.80
CA PHE A 96 0.06 -3.35 2.63
C PHE A 96 -0.76 -3.47 3.92
N ARG A 97 -0.45 -4.41 4.81
CA ARG A 97 -1.06 -4.47 6.15
C ARG A 97 -0.75 -3.21 6.94
N TYR A 98 0.52 -2.83 7.02
CA TYR A 98 0.93 -1.63 7.76
C TYR A 98 0.47 -0.35 7.08
N LEU A 99 0.36 -0.33 5.75
CA LEU A 99 -0.18 0.82 5.02
C LEU A 99 -1.61 1.10 5.46
N GLN A 100 -2.47 0.07 5.54
CA GLN A 100 -3.84 0.22 6.02
C GLN A 100 -3.87 0.83 7.41
N ILE A 101 -3.11 0.26 8.35
CA ILE A 101 -3.04 0.76 9.74
C ILE A 101 -2.62 2.24 9.76
N ALA A 102 -1.56 2.59 9.02
CA ALA A 102 -1.04 3.95 8.98
C ALA A 102 -2.05 4.94 8.36
N LEU A 103 -2.79 4.53 7.32
CA LEU A 103 -3.83 5.35 6.71
C LEU A 103 -5.04 5.54 7.63
N TYR A 104 -5.46 4.51 8.36
CA TYR A 104 -6.51 4.63 9.38
C TYR A 104 -6.10 5.60 10.50
N THR A 105 -4.88 5.49 11.02
CA THR A 105 -4.32 6.41 12.02
C THR A 105 -4.22 7.84 11.50
N LYS A 106 -3.84 8.01 10.23
CA LYS A 106 -3.82 9.32 9.57
C LYS A 106 -5.22 9.93 9.50
N LEU A 107 -6.22 9.17 9.05
CA LEU A 107 -7.61 9.64 8.99
C LEU A 107 -8.16 10.03 10.36
N ASP A 108 -7.91 9.23 11.40
CA ASP A 108 -8.33 9.55 12.77
C ASP A 108 -7.66 10.84 13.26
N SER A 109 -6.36 11.00 13.03
CA SER A 109 -5.63 12.23 13.38
C SER A 109 -6.14 13.46 12.61
N MET A 110 -6.44 13.32 11.32
CA MET A 110 -7.04 14.39 10.51
C MET A 110 -8.41 14.81 11.05
N LYS A 111 -9.26 13.85 11.42
CA LYS A 111 -10.58 14.13 12.03
C LYS A 111 -10.46 14.87 13.35
N ARG A 112 -9.39 14.63 14.11
CA ARG A 112 -9.09 15.32 15.38
C ARG A 112 -8.37 16.66 15.20
N GLY A 113 -8.05 17.07 13.97
CA GLY A 113 -7.29 18.28 13.69
C GLY A 113 -5.82 18.21 14.11
N LEU A 114 -5.28 17.00 14.32
CA LEU A 114 -3.90 16.76 14.78
C LEU A 114 -2.92 16.53 13.62
N TRP A 115 -3.39 16.59 12.38
CA TRP A 115 -2.61 16.30 11.19
C TRP A 115 -2.90 17.36 10.12
N TYR A 116 -1.86 18.06 9.70
CA TYR A 116 -1.86 19.09 8.66
C TYR A 116 -1.22 18.59 7.36
#